data_AF-A0AAJ1UTR8-F1
#
_entry.id   AF-A0AAJ1UTR8-F1
#
_cell.length_a   1.000
_cell.length_b   1.000
_cell.length_c   1.000
_cell.angle_alpha   90.00
_cell.angle_beta   90.00
_cell.angle_gamma   90.00
#
_symmetry.space_group_name_H-M   'P 1'
#
loop_
_entity.id
_entity.type
_entity.pdbx_description
1 polymer ?
#
loop_
_entity_poly.entity_id
_entity_poly.type
_entity_poly.pdbx_seq_one_letter_code
_entity_poly.pdbx_strand_id
1 'polypeptide(L)'
;MFFKLNQERMAFKKPDEIAEQVVEIGIKKANLPLGKMFALAFLAGVFIAFGAELSTIVSYDLGNFSVGFSRFLAGSVFSFGLMLVIITEAELFYRKYFDGNSFAREENWL
;
A
#
# COMPACT_ATOMS: atom_id res chain seq x y z
N MET A 1 11.84 -31.41 14.60
CA MET A 1 12.39 -31.03 13.28
C MET A 1 11.30 -30.83 12.24
N PHE A 2 10.35 -31.76 12.09
CA PHE A 2 9.18 -31.63 11.20
C PHE A 2 8.32 -30.36 11.42
N PHE A 3 8.14 -29.94 12.68
CA PHE A 3 7.35 -28.74 13.00
C PHE A 3 8.01 -27.42 12.58
N LYS A 4 9.35 -27.38 12.42
CA LYS A 4 10.07 -26.19 11.94
C LYS A 4 10.00 -26.04 10.42
N LEU A 5 9.97 -27.15 9.67
CA LEU A 5 9.91 -27.13 8.20
C LEU A 5 8.54 -26.68 7.66
N ASN A 6 7.45 -26.89 8.41
CA ASN A 6 6.12 -26.42 8.00
C ASN A 6 5.92 -24.91 8.24
N GLN A 7 6.71 -24.30 9.13
CA GLN A 7 6.65 -22.87 9.40
C GLN A 7 7.27 -22.04 8.26
N GLU A 8 8.21 -22.60 7.50
CA GLU A 8 8.77 -21.95 6.29
C GLU A 8 7.83 -21.99 5.07
N ARG A 9 6.80 -22.84 5.10
CA ARG A 9 5.82 -23.00 4.02
C ARG A 9 4.51 -22.26 4.28
N MET A 10 4.32 -21.72 5.49
CA MET A 10 3.13 -20.95 5.84
C MET A 10 3.46 -19.46 5.78
N ALA A 11 2.64 -18.71 5.05
CA ALA A 11 2.63 -17.25 5.03
C ALA A 11 2.25 -16.61 6.40
N PHE A 12 2.40 -17.35 7.49
CA PHE A 12 1.97 -17.00 8.83
C PHE A 12 3.19 -17.00 9.77
N LYS A 13 3.73 -15.82 9.99
CA LYS A 13 4.80 -15.57 10.96
C LYS A 13 4.21 -15.39 12.34
N LYS A 14 5.00 -15.64 13.39
CA LYS A 14 4.54 -15.39 14.76
C LYS A 14 4.33 -13.88 14.97
N PRO A 15 3.41 -13.45 15.83
CA PRO A 15 3.17 -12.02 16.09
C PRO A 15 4.44 -11.25 16.43
N ASP A 16 5.36 -11.86 17.17
CA ASP A 16 6.66 -11.26 17.54
C ASP A 16 7.55 -11.03 16.31
N GLU A 17 7.64 -12.01 15.40
CA GLU A 17 8.42 -11.91 14.16
C GLU A 17 7.82 -10.90 13.17
N ILE A 18 6.49 -10.72 13.18
CA ILE A 18 5.80 -9.70 12.40
C ILE A 18 6.11 -8.31 12.98
N ALA A 19 6.06 -8.16 14.30
CA ALA A 19 6.35 -6.90 14.97
C ALA A 19 7.76 -6.41 14.65
N GLU A 20 8.77 -7.29 14.74
CA GLU A 20 10.15 -6.96 14.39
C GLU A 20 10.28 -6.52 12.92
N GLN A 21 9.61 -7.22 11.99
CA GLN A 21 9.62 -6.85 10.57
C GLN A 21 8.93 -5.53 10.28
N VAL A 22 7.79 -5.26 10.93
CA VAL A 22 7.07 -3.99 10.78
C VAL A 22 7.93 -2.83 11.30
N VAL A 23 8.64 -3.01 12.41
CA VAL A 23 9.58 -2.02 12.93
C VAL A 23 10.73 -1.77 11.94
N GLU A 24 11.33 -2.83 11.39
CA GLU A 24 12.42 -2.70 10.41
C GLU A 24 11.95 -1.97 9.14
N ILE A 25 10.76 -2.29 8.64
CA ILE A 25 10.13 -1.60 7.50
C ILE A 25 9.88 -0.12 7.85
N GLY A 26 9.39 0.17 9.06
CA GLY A 26 9.11 1.52 9.54
C GLY A 26 10.36 2.39 9.60
N ILE A 27 11.47 1.88 10.15
CA ILE A 27 12.76 2.58 10.21
C ILE A 27 13.27 2.90 8.80
N LYS A 28 13.12 1.97 7.85
CA LYS A 28 13.52 2.20 6.46
C LYS A 28 12.64 3.23 5.75
N LYS A 29 11.32 3.21 5.99
CA LYS A 29 10.40 4.24 5.47
C LYS A 29 10.72 5.63 6.01
N ALA A 30 11.11 5.72 7.28
CA ALA A 30 11.47 6.98 7.94
C ALA A 30 12.80 7.59 7.42
N ASN A 31 13.71 6.78 6.91
CA ASN A 31 15.00 7.23 6.35
C ASN A 31 14.94 7.56 4.85
N LEU A 32 13.75 7.66 4.25
CA LEU A 32 13.61 8.11 2.87
C LEU A 32 13.86 9.62 2.76
N PRO A 33 14.46 10.11 1.64
CA PRO A 33 14.61 11.54 1.44
C PRO A 33 13.24 12.21 1.31
N LEU A 34 13.09 13.39 1.91
CA LEU A 34 11.82 14.13 2.03
C LEU A 34 11.11 14.33 0.69
N GLY A 35 11.85 14.60 -0.40
CA GLY A 35 11.27 14.75 -1.74
C GLY A 35 10.54 13.48 -2.23
N LYS A 36 11.09 12.29 -1.93
CA LYS A 36 10.46 11.01 -2.29
C LYS A 36 9.26 10.72 -1.38
N MET A 37 9.35 11.03 -0.08
CA MET A 37 8.22 10.89 0.84
C MET A 37 7.03 11.76 0.40
N PHE A 38 7.29 12.99 -0.04
CA PHE A 38 6.25 13.88 -0.52
C PHE A 38 5.61 13.38 -1.82
N ALA A 39 6.42 12.90 -2.78
CA ALA A 39 5.90 12.32 -4.02
C ALA A 39 5.04 11.07 -3.77
N LEU A 40 5.46 10.19 -2.85
CA LEU A 40 4.69 9.03 -2.41
C LEU A 40 3.37 9.44 -1.75
N ALA A 41 3.40 10.40 -0.82
CA ALA A 41 2.21 10.89 -0.13
C ALA A 41 1.21 11.54 -1.10
N PHE A 42 1.72 12.32 -2.07
CA PHE A 42 0.89 12.92 -3.12
C PHE A 42 0.23 11.84 -3.98
N LEU A 43 1.00 10.85 -4.43
CA LEU A 43 0.49 9.77 -5.26
C LEU A 43 -0.58 8.94 -4.52
N ALA A 44 -0.34 8.61 -3.24
CA ALA A 44 -1.31 7.95 -2.39
C ALA A 44 -2.62 8.78 -2.26
N GLY A 45 -2.49 10.09 -2.06
CA GLY A 45 -3.65 11.00 -2.02
C GLY A 45 -4.46 11.01 -3.30
N VAL A 46 -3.80 11.03 -4.47
CA VAL A 46 -4.46 10.99 -5.78
C VAL A 46 -5.27 9.70 -5.95
N PHE A 47 -4.70 8.53 -5.62
CA PHE A 47 -5.41 7.26 -5.75
C PHE A 47 -6.59 7.12 -4.77
N ILE A 48 -6.45 7.64 -3.55
CA ILE A 48 -7.56 7.68 -2.58
C ILE A 48 -8.69 8.60 -3.10
N ALA A 49 -8.35 9.77 -3.65
CA ALA A 49 -9.32 10.68 -4.24
C ALA A 49 -10.06 10.06 -5.43
N PHE A 50 -9.34 9.34 -6.31
CA PHE A 50 -9.96 8.58 -7.39
C PHE A 50 -10.89 7.48 -6.88
N GLY A 51 -10.50 6.74 -5.84
CA GLY A 51 -11.38 5.74 -5.22
C GLY A 51 -12.65 6.35 -4.61
N ALA A 52 -12.53 7.52 -3.99
CA ALA A 52 -13.66 8.26 -3.43
C ALA A 52 -14.61 8.77 -4.53
N GLU A 53 -14.07 9.38 -5.61
CA GLU A 53 -14.88 9.90 -6.71
C GLU A 53 -15.64 8.78 -7.44
N LEU A 54 -14.99 7.64 -7.68
CA LEU A 54 -15.64 6.45 -8.26
C LEU A 54 -16.76 5.92 -7.36
N SER A 55 -16.54 5.88 -6.04
CA SER A 55 -17.57 5.50 -5.07
C SER A 55 -18.76 6.46 -5.10
N THR A 56 -18.51 7.76 -5.26
CA THR A 56 -19.55 8.79 -5.39
C THR A 56 -20.35 8.65 -6.69
N ILE A 57 -19.69 8.41 -7.83
CA ILE A 57 -20.35 8.20 -9.13
C ILE A 57 -21.25 6.95 -9.07
N VAL A 58 -20.73 5.85 -8.53
CA VAL A 58 -21.50 4.60 -8.37
C VAL A 58 -22.68 4.78 -7.42
N SER A 59 -22.48 5.53 -6.33
CA SER A 59 -23.56 5.84 -5.38
C SER A 59 -24.67 6.67 -6.02
N TYR A 60 -24.28 7.65 -6.86
CA TYR A 60 -25.20 8.54 -7.56
C TYR A 60 -26.01 7.81 -8.64
N ASP A 61 -25.35 7.03 -9.49
CA ASP A 61 -26.00 6.28 -10.57
C ASP A 61 -26.96 5.21 -10.03
N LEU A 62 -26.58 4.55 -8.93
CA LEU A 62 -27.40 3.56 -8.25
C LEU A 62 -28.38 4.18 -7.23
N GLY A 63 -28.47 5.51 -7.14
CA GLY A 63 -29.43 6.21 -6.29
C GLY A 63 -30.89 5.88 -6.63
N ASN A 64 -31.15 5.39 -7.85
CA ASN A 64 -32.45 4.90 -8.29
C ASN A 64 -32.76 3.46 -7.83
N PHE A 65 -31.76 2.72 -7.34
CA PHE A 65 -31.89 1.41 -6.71
C PHE A 65 -32.00 1.54 -5.18
N SER A 66 -32.23 0.42 -4.48
CA SER A 66 -32.24 0.39 -3.01
C SER A 66 -30.95 0.98 -2.42
N VAL A 67 -31.09 1.90 -1.46
CA VAL A 67 -29.99 2.61 -0.78
C VAL A 67 -28.94 1.67 -0.20
N GLY A 68 -29.35 0.48 0.27
CA GLY A 68 -28.43 -0.53 0.80
C GLY A 68 -27.50 -1.11 -0.26
N PHE A 69 -28.01 -1.34 -1.46
CA PHE A 69 -27.23 -1.90 -2.57
C PHE A 69 -26.26 -0.87 -3.16
N SER A 70 -26.71 0.38 -3.29
CA SER A 70 -25.87 1.51 -3.71
C SER A 70 -24.66 1.68 -2.78
N ARG A 71 -24.87 1.68 -1.46
CA ARG A 71 -23.77 1.78 -0.47
C ARG A 71 -22.82 0.57 -0.47
N PHE A 72 -23.34 -0.63 -0.68
CA PHE A 72 -22.51 -1.83 -0.78
C PHE A 72 -21.56 -1.77 -1.98
N LEU A 73 -22.07 -1.36 -3.15
CA LEU A 73 -21.26 -1.22 -4.36
C LEU A 73 -20.27 -0.06 -4.26
N ALA A 74 -20.71 1.07 -3.70
CA ALA A 74 -19.84 2.21 -3.42
C ALA A 74 -18.65 1.83 -2.52
N GLY A 75 -18.90 1.11 -1.41
CA GLY A 75 -17.85 0.62 -0.52
C GLY A 75 -16.93 -0.41 -1.18
N SER A 76 -17.48 -1.26 -2.05
CA SER A 76 -16.69 -2.24 -2.81
C SER A 76 -15.71 -1.53 -3.76
N VAL A 77 -16.20 -0.56 -4.52
CA VAL A 77 -15.38 0.23 -5.47
C VAL A 77 -14.34 1.07 -4.75
N PHE A 78 -14.69 1.67 -3.60
CA PHE A 78 -13.73 2.36 -2.75
C PHE A 78 -12.61 1.43 -2.27
N SER A 79 -12.94 0.20 -1.86
CA SER A 79 -11.95 -0.79 -1.42
C SER A 79 -11.02 -1.21 -2.56
N PHE A 80 -11.53 -1.34 -3.79
CA PHE A 80 -10.68 -1.53 -4.98
C PHE A 80 -9.73 -0.34 -5.19
N GLY A 81 -10.21 0.89 -5.00
CA GLY A 81 -9.38 2.10 -5.03
C GLY A 81 -8.22 2.06 -4.05
N LEU A 82 -8.45 1.61 -2.81
CA LEU A 82 -7.40 1.44 -1.80
C LEU A 82 -6.41 0.32 -2.16
N MET A 83 -6.87 -0.76 -2.80
CA MET A 83 -5.98 -1.86 -3.21
C MET A 83 -4.96 -1.41 -4.26
N LEU A 84 -5.35 -0.52 -5.18
CA LEU A 84 -4.44 0.06 -6.17
C LEU A 84 -3.33 0.87 -5.50
N VAL A 85 -3.63 1.61 -4.43
CA VAL A 85 -2.62 2.33 -3.62
C VAL A 85 -1.58 1.35 -3.09
N ILE A 86 -2.02 0.24 -2.49
CA ILE A 86 -1.13 -0.74 -1.86
C ILE A 86 -0.21 -1.39 -2.90
N ILE A 87 -0.74 -1.75 -4.08
CA ILE A 87 0.06 -2.39 -5.15
C ILE A 87 1.08 -1.40 -5.72
N THR A 88 0.66 -0.17 -6.04
CA THR A 88 1.58 0.85 -6.59
C THR A 88 2.64 1.26 -5.57
N GLU A 89 2.29 1.37 -4.29
CA GLU A 89 3.28 1.56 -3.23
C GLU A 89 4.22 0.36 -3.15
N ALA A 90 3.71 -0.87 -3.15
CA ALA A 90 4.53 -2.08 -3.07
C ALA A 90 5.53 -2.17 -4.23
N GLU A 91 5.11 -1.86 -5.46
CA GLU A 91 6.01 -1.83 -6.62
C GLU A 91 7.09 -0.75 -6.49
N LEU A 92 6.74 0.47 -6.02
CA LEU A 92 7.72 1.55 -5.88
C LEU A 92 8.71 1.28 -4.73
N PHE A 93 8.23 0.77 -3.61
CA PHE A 93 9.06 0.36 -2.48
C PHE A 93 9.97 -0.80 -2.87
N TYR A 94 9.41 -1.86 -3.47
CA TYR A 94 10.15 -3.03 -3.88
C TYR A 94 11.21 -2.70 -4.93
N ARG A 95 10.85 -1.87 -5.94
CA ARG A 95 11.79 -1.41 -6.96
C ARG A 95 12.98 -0.69 -6.33
N LYS A 96 12.75 0.14 -5.31
CA LYS A 96 13.83 0.82 -4.58
C LYS A 96 14.72 -0.16 -3.81
N TYR A 97 14.16 -1.17 -3.15
CA TYR A 97 14.95 -2.19 -2.44
C TYR A 97 15.76 -3.10 -3.39
N PHE A 98 15.24 -3.41 -4.58
CA PHE A 98 15.92 -4.27 -5.55
C PHE A 98 16.96 -3.52 -6.40
N ASP A 99 16.73 -2.24 -6.67
CA ASP A 99 17.69 -1.38 -7.37
C ASP A 99 18.80 -0.90 -6.42
N GLY A 100 19.74 -1.80 -6.11
CA GLY A 100 20.90 -1.54 -5.26
C GLY A 100 21.82 -0.40 -5.74
N ASN A 101 21.63 0.13 -6.97
CA ASN A 101 22.41 1.24 -7.52
C ASN A 101 21.70 2.60 -7.39
N SER A 102 20.43 2.64 -6.99
CA SER A 102 19.66 3.89 -6.89
C SER A 102 19.84 4.63 -5.55
N PHE A 103 20.43 3.97 -4.54
CA PHE A 103 20.84 4.59 -3.28
C PHE A 103 22.21 5.27 -3.36
N ALA A 104 23.15 4.68 -4.11
CA ALA A 104 24.53 5.19 -4.28
C ALA A 104 24.63 6.52 -5.05
N ARG A 105 23.53 6.95 -5.69
CA ARG A 105 23.50 8.17 -6.53
C ARG A 105 22.87 9.39 -5.83
N GLU A 106 22.25 9.21 -4.66
CA GLU A 106 21.69 10.33 -3.87
C GLU A 106 22.67 10.91 -2.85
N GLU A 107 23.73 10.18 -2.51
CA GLU A 107 24.82 10.64 -1.63
C GLU A 107 25.92 11.43 -2.37
N ASN A 108 25.85 11.51 -3.71
CA ASN A 108 26.83 12.19 -4.56
C ASN A 108 26.42 13.63 -4.95
N TRP A 109 25.66 14.29 -4.07
CA TRP A 109 25.31 15.71 -4.16
C TRP A 109 25.95 16.57 -3.06
N LEU A 110 27.01 16.05 -2.41
CA LEU A 110 28.04 16.77 -1.67
C LEU A 110 29.38 16.02 -1.81
#